data_AF-A0A920MX86-F1
#
_entry.id   AF-A0A920MX86-F1
#
_cell.length_a   1.000
_cell.length_b   1.000
_cell.length_c   1.000
_cell.angle_alpha   90.00
_cell.angle_beta   90.00
_cell.angle_gamma   90.00
#
_symmetry.space_group_name_H-M   'P 1'
#
loop_
_entity.id
_entity.type
_entity.pdbx_description
1 polymer ?
#
loop_
_entity_poly.entity_id
_entity_poly.type
_entity_poly.pdbx_seq_one_letter_code
_entity_poly.pdbx_strand_id
1 'polypeptide(L)'
;MPTHTNNSTWRDIKVYQNHAFIVSEAGGHGMQVFDLTELRNVSNPPVQFSQTAHYAQFGNAHNIFINEDTGFAYAIGTSTCGPGGFILLTLAIQ
;
A
#
# COMPACT_ATOMS: atom_id res chain seq x y z
N MET A 1 -9.86 4.25 -6.00
CA MET A 1 -8.52 4.65 -6.46
C MET A 1 -8.05 3.70 -7.54
N PRO A 2 -7.55 4.20 -8.69
CA PRO A 2 -6.92 3.36 -9.70
C PRO A 2 -5.67 2.64 -9.17
N THR A 3 -5.39 1.49 -9.75
CA THR A 3 -4.11 0.81 -9.58
C THR A 3 -2.95 1.70 -10.01
N HIS A 4 -1.79 1.58 -9.36
CA HIS A 4 -0.58 2.28 -9.81
C HIS A 4 -0.09 1.78 -11.18
N THR A 5 -0.26 0.48 -11.45
CA THR A 5 0.19 -0.15 -12.70
C THR A 5 -0.94 -0.85 -13.44
N ASN A 6 -0.94 -2.18 -13.48
CA ASN A 6 -1.98 -2.97 -14.13
C ASN A 6 -2.97 -3.49 -13.10
N ASN A 7 -4.16 -3.86 -13.55
CA ASN A 7 -5.15 -4.41 -12.65
C ASN A 7 -4.75 -5.85 -12.28
N SER A 8 -4.80 -6.15 -10.98
CA SER A 8 -4.77 -7.50 -10.45
C SER A 8 -6.01 -7.71 -9.61
N THR A 9 -6.54 -8.94 -9.64
CA THR A 9 -7.64 -9.35 -8.77
C THR A 9 -7.21 -9.41 -7.30
N TRP A 10 -5.91 -9.52 -7.02
CA TRP A 10 -5.39 -9.62 -5.66
C TRP A 10 -4.66 -8.34 -5.23
N ARG A 11 -5.10 -7.85 -4.07
CA ARG A 11 -4.57 -6.70 -3.36
C ARG A 11 -4.71 -6.97 -1.88
N ASP A 12 -3.70 -6.56 -1.12
CA ASP A 12 -3.80 -6.52 0.33
C ASP A 12 -3.74 -5.07 0.81
N ILE A 13 -4.52 -4.81 1.85
CA ILE A 13 -4.64 -3.49 2.46
C ILE A 13 -4.45 -3.64 3.96
N LYS A 14 -3.66 -2.75 4.53
CA LYS A 14 -3.57 -2.54 5.98
C LYS A 14 -3.69 -1.07 6.29
N VAL A 15 -4.21 -0.76 7.47
CA VAL A 15 -4.33 0.61 7.96
C VAL A 15 -3.36 0.79 9.10
N TYR A 16 -2.69 1.92 9.14
CA TYR A 16 -1.91 2.36 10.30
C TYR A 16 -2.11 3.86 10.48
N GLN A 17 -2.56 4.26 11.66
CA GLN A 17 -3.07 5.60 11.95
C GLN A 17 -4.19 5.99 10.95
N ASN A 18 -4.08 7.15 10.30
CA ASN A 18 -5.05 7.57 9.28
C ASN A 18 -4.67 7.14 7.85
N HIS A 19 -3.73 6.20 7.66
CA HIS A 19 -3.24 5.85 6.34
C HIS A 19 -3.58 4.42 5.97
N ALA A 20 -4.14 4.21 4.77
CA ALA A 20 -4.26 2.91 4.15
C ALA A 20 -3.03 2.65 3.27
N PHE A 21 -2.44 1.46 3.43
CA PHE A 21 -1.29 0.97 2.69
C PHE A 21 -1.76 -0.19 1.80
N ILE A 22 -1.65 -0.02 0.49
CA ILE A 22 -2.22 -0.93 -0.51
C ILE A 22 -1.08 -1.52 -1.34
N VAL A 23 -0.98 -2.85 -1.34
CA VAL A 23 -0.03 -3.60 -2.16
C VAL A 23 -0.75 -4.51 -3.17
N SER A 24 -0.01 -4.96 -4.18
CA SER A 24 -0.49 -5.91 -5.19
C SER A 24 0.68 -6.69 -5.77
N GLU A 25 0.43 -7.91 -6.25
CA GLU A 25 1.46 -8.66 -6.98
C GLU A 25 1.69 -8.17 -8.41
N ALA A 26 0.89 -7.21 -8.87
CA ALA A 26 1.13 -6.57 -10.16
C ALA A 26 2.56 -6.01 -10.21
N GLY A 27 3.28 -6.34 -11.30
CA GLY A 27 4.64 -5.84 -11.50
C GLY A 27 4.70 -4.32 -11.48
N GLY A 28 5.71 -3.77 -10.79
CA GLY A 28 5.92 -2.32 -10.65
C GLY A 28 4.86 -1.57 -9.83
N HIS A 29 3.94 -2.28 -9.16
CA HIS A 29 2.90 -1.68 -8.35
C HIS A 29 3.44 -0.87 -7.17
N GLY A 30 4.45 -1.40 -6.48
CA GLY A 30 4.93 -0.85 -5.21
C GLY A 30 3.84 -0.85 -4.14
N MET A 31 3.87 0.16 -3.27
CA MET A 31 2.84 0.39 -2.26
C MET A 31 2.21 1.76 -2.47
N GLN A 32 0.91 1.76 -2.72
CA GLN A 32 0.11 2.99 -2.72
C GLN A 32 -0.28 3.31 -1.29
N VAL A 33 -0.24 4.59 -0.93
CA VAL A 33 -0.68 5.07 0.38
C VAL A 33 -1.81 6.06 0.16
N PHE A 34 -2.83 5.98 1.01
CA PHE A 34 -3.96 6.89 0.96
C PHE A 34 -4.28 7.42 2.36
N ASP A 35 -4.39 8.74 2.51
CA ASP A 35 -4.83 9.38 3.75
C ASP A 35 -6.37 9.27 3.86
N LEU A 36 -6.80 8.47 4.83
CA LEU A 36 -8.21 8.23 5.14
C LEU A 36 -8.92 9.47 5.69
N THR A 37 -8.20 10.51 6.11
CA THR A 37 -8.84 11.78 6.52
C THR A 37 -9.51 12.49 5.35
N GLU A 38 -9.07 12.24 4.10
CA GLU A 38 -9.73 12.77 2.90
C GLU A 38 -11.19 12.30 2.76
N LEU A 39 -11.52 11.14 3.35
CA LEU A 39 -12.88 10.59 3.33
C LEU A 39 -13.86 11.37 4.22
N ARG A 40 -13.37 12.14 5.19
CA ARG A 40 -14.22 12.84 6.18
C ARG A 40 -15.03 13.99 5.57
N ASN A 41 -14.62 14.51 4.41
CA ASN A 41 -15.19 15.71 3.80
C ASN A 41 -15.93 15.42 2.48
N VAL A 42 -16.32 14.17 2.22
CA VAL A 42 -17.04 13.79 1.00
C VAL A 42 -18.51 14.16 1.11
N SER A 43 -18.95 15.15 0.33
CA SER A 43 -20.35 15.63 0.33
C SER A 43 -21.27 14.86 -0.62
N ASN A 44 -20.75 14.33 -1.74
CA ASN A 44 -21.55 13.64 -2.77
C ASN A 44 -20.82 12.40 -3.33
N PRO A 45 -20.89 11.24 -2.64
CA PRO A 45 -20.31 10.00 -3.13
C PRO A 45 -21.11 9.40 -4.32
N PRO A 46 -20.47 8.61 -5.21
CA PRO A 46 -19.09 8.14 -5.14
C PRO A 46 -18.06 9.17 -5.66
N VAL A 47 -16.92 9.26 -4.96
CA VAL A 47 -15.75 10.04 -5.40
C VAL A 47 -14.60 9.08 -5.67
N GLN A 48 -13.91 9.29 -6.79
CA GLN A 48 -12.70 8.55 -7.12
C GLN A 48 -11.48 9.33 -6.62
N PHE A 49 -10.79 8.76 -5.63
CA PHE A 49 -9.54 9.30 -5.09
C PHE A 49 -8.30 8.80 -5.83
N SER A 50 -7.22 9.55 -5.72
CA SER A 50 -5.85 9.14 -6.07
C SER A 50 -5.07 8.77 -4.80
N GLN A 51 -3.96 8.05 -4.97
CA GLN A 51 -3.04 7.80 -3.85
C GLN A 51 -2.47 9.13 -3.34
N THR A 52 -2.32 9.29 -2.03
CA THR A 52 -1.69 10.47 -1.43
C THR A 52 -0.17 10.34 -1.39
N ALA A 53 0.36 9.11 -1.39
CA ALA A 53 1.78 8.83 -1.59
C ALA A 53 2.01 7.47 -2.28
N HIS A 54 3.25 7.25 -2.71
CA HIS A 54 3.69 5.99 -3.34
C HIS A 54 5.09 5.62 -2.92
N TYR A 55 5.27 4.35 -2.57
CA TYR A 55 6.57 3.78 -2.26
C TYR A 55 6.97 2.78 -3.35
N ALA A 56 7.98 3.14 -4.13
CA ALA A 56 8.41 2.43 -5.33
C ALA A 56 9.66 1.53 -5.15
N GLN A 57 10.15 1.33 -3.92
CA GLN A 57 11.40 0.58 -3.68
C GLN A 57 11.25 -0.95 -3.80
N PHE A 58 10.03 -1.44 -4.05
CA PHE A 58 9.80 -2.80 -4.49
C PHE A 58 8.78 -2.82 -5.63
N GLY A 59 8.88 -3.83 -6.50
CA GLY A 59 7.99 -3.97 -7.65
C GLY A 59 6.61 -4.49 -7.25
N ASN A 60 6.56 -5.68 -6.64
CA ASN A 60 5.34 -6.39 -6.30
C ASN A 60 5.35 -6.80 -4.82
N ALA A 61 4.18 -6.98 -4.21
CA ALA A 61 4.01 -7.66 -2.94
C ALA A 61 2.61 -8.30 -2.87
N HIS A 62 2.53 -9.57 -2.49
CA HIS A 62 1.26 -10.28 -2.37
C HIS A 62 0.48 -9.82 -1.14
N ASN A 63 1.18 -9.64 -0.01
CA ASN A 63 0.57 -9.25 1.26
C ASN A 63 1.40 -8.16 1.95
N ILE A 64 0.77 -7.49 2.91
CA ILE A 64 1.44 -6.57 3.83
C ILE A 64 0.96 -6.82 5.25
N PHE A 65 1.89 -6.81 6.20
CA PHE A 65 1.60 -6.77 7.63
C PHE A 65 2.19 -5.49 8.22
N ILE A 66 1.53 -4.90 9.22
CA ILE A 66 2.01 -3.72 9.93
C ILE A 66 1.96 -4.00 11.42
N ASN A 67 3.07 -3.76 12.11
CA ASN A 67 3.12 -3.70 13.56
C ASN A 67 2.82 -2.25 13.98
N GLU A 68 1.61 -2.03 14.48
CA GLU A 68 1.12 -0.69 14.83
C GLU A 68 1.83 -0.09 16.05
N ASP A 69 2.37 -0.90 16.96
CA ASP A 69 3.09 -0.41 18.14
C ASP A 69 4.44 0.21 17.78
N THR A 70 5.04 -0.25 16.68
CA THR A 70 6.40 0.11 16.29
C THR A 70 6.48 0.91 14.99
N GLY A 71 5.41 0.90 14.19
CA GLY A 71 5.39 1.51 12.86
C GLY A 71 6.23 0.74 11.84
N PHE A 72 6.51 -0.55 12.03
CA PHE A 72 7.16 -1.38 11.01
C PHE A 72 6.13 -2.05 10.11
N ALA A 73 6.41 -2.07 8.81
CA ALA A 73 5.66 -2.83 7.82
C ALA A 73 6.52 -3.92 7.17
N TYR A 74 5.85 -4.99 6.79
CA TYR A 74 6.43 -6.20 6.21
C TYR A 74 5.71 -6.47 4.90
N ALA A 75 6.36 -6.15 3.78
CA ALA A 75 5.86 -6.48 2.45
C ALA A 75 6.28 -7.92 2.11
N ILE A 76 5.32 -8.80 1.83
CA ILE A 76 5.53 -10.25 1.72
C ILE A 76 5.23 -10.70 0.29
N GLY A 77 6.03 -11.63 -0.23
CA GLY A 77 5.86 -12.14 -1.59
C GLY A 77 6.39 -11.18 -2.66
N THR A 78 7.42 -10.41 -2.32
CA THR A 78 8.15 -9.53 -3.23
C THR A 78 9.13 -10.33 -4.10
N SER A 79 9.61 -9.71 -5.18
CA SER A 79 10.70 -10.25 -6.01
C SER A 79 12.06 -9.58 -5.78
N THR A 80 12.14 -8.60 -4.86
CA THR A 80 13.33 -7.77 -4.64
C THR A 80 14.57 -8.56 -4.24
N CYS A 81 14.40 -9.66 -3.49
CA CYS A 81 15.48 -10.54 -3.06
C CYS A 81 15.33 -11.97 -3.63
N GLY A 82 14.68 -12.08 -4.79
CA GLY A 82 14.27 -13.36 -5.38
C GLY A 82 12.77 -13.65 -5.18
N PRO A 83 12.22 -14.65 -5.90
CA PRO A 83 10.79 -14.94 -5.87
C PRO A 83 10.30 -15.32 -4.47
N GLY A 84 9.25 -14.64 -3.99
CA GLY A 84 8.61 -14.95 -2.71
C GLY A 84 9.28 -14.33 -1.48
N GLY A 85 10.28 -13.46 -1.66
CA GLY A 85 10.97 -12.79 -0.56
C GLY A 85 10.08 -11.81 0.21
N PHE A 86 10.53 -11.33 1.37
CA PHE A 86 9.88 -10.27 2.12
C PHE A 86 10.83 -9.10 2.38
N ILE A 87 10.28 -7.91 2.57
CA ILE A 87 11.02 -6.67 2.86
C ILE A 87 10.45 -6.07 4.15
N LEU A 88 11.35 -5.68 5.06
CA LEU A 88 11.03 -4.88 6.24
C LEU A 88 11.23 -3.41 5.90
N LEU A 89 10.25 -2.57 6.23
CA LEU A 89 10.35 -1.12 6.08
C LEU A 89 9.74 -0.39 7.28
N THR A 90 10.23 0.81 7.58
CA THR A 90 9.67 1.70 8.60
C THR A 90 8.61 2.60 7.97
N LEU A 91 7.48 2.78 8.65
CA LEU A 91 6.43 3.73 8.28
C LEU A 91 6.67 5.06 8.97
N ALA A 92 7.47 5.91 8.34
CA ALA A 92 7.56 7.33 8.70
C ALA A 92 6.41 8.07 8.00
N ILE A 93 5.37 8.38 8.75
CA ILE A 93 4.23 9.17 8.26
C ILE A 93 4.56 10.64 8.53
N GLN A 94 4.71 11.46 7.48
CA GLN A 94 4.90 12.90 7.56
C GLN A 94 3.59 13.65 7.37
#